data_AF-A0A927JIA9-F1
#
_entry.id   AF-A0A927JIA9-F1
#
_cell.length_a   1.000
_cell.length_b   1.000
_cell.length_c   1.000
_cell.angle_alpha   90.00
_cell.angle_beta   90.00
_cell.angle_gamma   90.00
#
_symmetry.space_group_name_H-M   'P 1'
#
loop_
_entity.id
_entity.type
_entity.pdbx_description
1 polymer ?
#
loop_
_entity_poly.entity_id
_entity_poly.type
_entity_poly.pdbx_seq_one_letter_code
_entity_poly.pdbx_strand_id
1 'polypeptide(L)'
;MTILSAAPSVFESFNARNLDPTQVAQRFIPPQQFNELILRNHGIVVGPRGSGKTTLLKMLQLPALASWNHPAADGYREKIDFIGVFVAADISWGAQLTALGEERLSEDVRTILGFSAFTTHILSAVVRAMIETMSPAVAKVPSLARLHVKLEREEISALSRSLAMQWELTTELPTLGAVQAALQGRLLRIAQIANKLAMAGVDRLNPESSDTSFLFLSPLSAVSYGVEQFNAVADQPYRKWALLFDELEIAPQPIRQALLQALRSTNQNLLFKLSLSPYHEDADLLNKAVSAMPSQDYQPIELWYARKEQGFQFSRSLLEAMIDDAGCSDARPEDIFGSASVDMVEQSRDVHASAYKAGSDLQMRYKRLAARDPSFARYLSVNDVDLEAMDTLPSSVRASIVRKVTSIVATRETFRSEEQSIGGGKRLGRSRKNPNIYYGVEAMLAIVEGNPRWLIGLMGPLIRRYVEDRRRVPRETQAFAISTAAHRFRALLKTIPYVPDGSNTFRQRQVTSRGLLSLLDAIGDRFFRHIVIDDFTPDPVLSFTIDANTSEAMIEALGKALNAGAIILVPDSGAEAIASSIKGKRFRLSYMLATSYRLPLLLGREGSLHRLLVDERNNPTPLFRDDI
;
A
#
# COMPACT_ATOMS: atom_id res chain seq x y z
N MET A 1 20.85 -40.31 5.51
CA MET A 1 20.10 -39.16 6.06
C MET A 1 19.84 -38.20 4.92
N THR A 2 18.65 -38.31 4.34
CA THR A 2 18.26 -37.63 3.10
C THR A 2 17.85 -36.21 3.44
N ILE A 3 18.54 -35.23 2.87
CA ILE A 3 18.18 -33.82 2.90
C ILE A 3 16.92 -33.70 2.04
N LEU A 4 15.74 -33.83 2.65
CA LEU A 4 14.50 -33.36 2.06
C LEU A 4 14.59 -31.84 2.10
N SER A 5 14.81 -31.21 0.94
CA SER A 5 14.56 -29.79 0.75
C SER A 5 13.11 -29.54 1.16
N ALA A 6 12.91 -28.92 2.32
CA ALA A 6 11.59 -28.43 2.71
C ALA A 6 11.08 -27.55 1.56
N ALA A 7 9.86 -27.83 1.09
CA ALA A 7 9.22 -26.98 0.10
C ALA A 7 9.27 -25.52 0.61
N PRO A 8 9.58 -24.53 -0.26
CA PRO A 8 9.63 -23.14 0.15
C PRO A 8 8.30 -22.76 0.81
N SER A 9 8.36 -22.10 1.98
CA SER A 9 7.15 -21.66 2.69
C SER A 9 6.28 -20.85 1.73
N VAL A 10 4.97 -21.03 1.88
CA VAL A 10 3.98 -20.37 1.04
C VAL A 10 4.13 -18.84 1.19
N PHE A 11 4.80 -18.29 2.20
CA PHE A 11 5.03 -16.84 2.33
C PHE A 11 6.33 -16.29 1.70
N GLU A 12 7.11 -17.08 0.96
CA GLU A 12 8.40 -16.62 0.38
C GLU A 12 8.28 -15.81 -0.92
N SER A 13 7.15 -15.90 -1.63
CA SER A 13 6.89 -15.06 -2.82
C SER A 13 6.23 -13.74 -2.43
N PHE A 14 7.02 -12.65 -2.48
CA PHE A 14 6.62 -11.31 -2.04
C PHE A 14 5.78 -10.51 -3.05
N ASN A 15 5.66 -10.99 -4.29
CA ASN A 15 5.01 -10.26 -5.37
C ASN A 15 3.77 -11.00 -5.89
N ALA A 16 2.60 -10.55 -5.42
CA ALA A 16 1.31 -11.08 -5.86
C ALA A 16 1.10 -10.99 -7.37
N ARG A 17 1.82 -10.13 -8.11
CA ARG A 17 1.78 -10.10 -9.58
C ARG A 17 2.13 -11.46 -10.20
N ASN A 18 3.14 -12.14 -9.66
CA ASN A 18 3.67 -13.40 -10.21
C ASN A 18 2.89 -14.64 -9.75
N LEU A 19 1.97 -14.48 -8.79
CA LEU A 19 1.15 -15.57 -8.29
C LEU A 19 -0.10 -15.71 -9.14
N ASP A 20 -0.50 -16.94 -9.45
CA ASP A 20 -1.81 -17.18 -10.03
C ASP A 20 -2.92 -16.96 -8.97
N PRO A 21 -4.19 -16.79 -9.39
CA PRO A 21 -5.28 -16.50 -8.46
C PRO A 21 -5.49 -17.59 -7.39
N THR A 22 -5.19 -18.85 -7.70
CA THR A 22 -5.34 -19.95 -6.73
C THR A 22 -4.26 -19.93 -5.67
N GLN A 23 -3.03 -19.59 -6.04
CA GLN A 23 -1.92 -19.36 -5.11
C GLN A 23 -2.17 -18.16 -4.20
N VAL A 24 -2.81 -17.10 -4.72
CA VAL A 24 -3.23 -15.95 -3.91
C VAL A 24 -4.24 -16.39 -2.85
N ALA A 25 -5.23 -17.20 -3.23
CA ALA A 25 -6.28 -17.69 -2.33
C ALA A 25 -5.77 -18.51 -1.14
N GLN A 26 -4.70 -19.28 -1.34
CA GLN A 26 -4.08 -20.07 -0.27
C GLN A 26 -3.50 -19.21 0.87
N ARG A 27 -3.18 -17.95 0.58
CA ARG A 27 -2.51 -17.01 1.51
C ARG A 27 -3.42 -15.90 1.98
N PHE A 28 -4.67 -15.90 1.54
CA PHE A 28 -5.52 -14.73 1.66
C PHE A 28 -6.16 -14.65 3.04
N ILE A 29 -5.75 -13.64 3.79
CA ILE A 29 -6.41 -13.19 5.01
C ILE A 29 -7.26 -11.97 4.65
N PRO A 30 -8.58 -12.00 4.84
CA PRO A 30 -9.45 -10.92 4.42
C PRO A 30 -9.26 -9.70 5.34
N PRO A 31 -8.80 -8.54 4.82
CA PRO A 31 -8.81 -7.30 5.58
C PRO A 31 -10.24 -6.74 5.65
N GLN A 32 -10.49 -5.79 6.58
CA GLN A 32 -11.81 -5.17 6.72
C GLN A 32 -12.30 -4.52 5.42
N GLN A 33 -11.39 -3.92 4.66
CA GLN A 33 -11.63 -3.28 3.37
C GLN A 33 -12.16 -4.24 2.29
N PHE A 34 -11.91 -5.55 2.45
CA PHE A 34 -12.46 -6.53 1.51
C PHE A 34 -13.99 -6.59 1.57
N ASN A 35 -14.60 -6.25 2.71
CA ASN A 35 -16.06 -6.15 2.84
C ASN A 35 -16.66 -5.05 1.95
N GLU A 36 -15.93 -3.96 1.73
CA GLU A 36 -16.36 -2.87 0.84
C GLU A 36 -16.13 -3.24 -0.62
N LEU A 37 -15.02 -3.94 -0.90
CA LEU A 37 -14.63 -4.30 -2.25
C LEU A 37 -15.60 -5.28 -2.92
N ILE A 38 -16.16 -6.22 -2.17
CA ILE A 38 -17.10 -7.24 -2.66
C ILE A 38 -18.51 -6.70 -2.95
N LEU A 39 -18.81 -5.44 -2.62
CA LEU A 39 -20.13 -4.86 -2.86
C LEU A 39 -20.41 -4.69 -4.35
N ARG A 40 -21.70 -4.72 -4.72
CA ARG A 40 -22.21 -4.60 -6.10
C ARG A 40 -22.26 -3.14 -6.57
N ASN A 41 -21.18 -2.40 -6.38
CA ASN A 41 -21.00 -1.01 -6.81
C ASN A 41 -19.63 -0.83 -7.49
N HIS A 42 -19.37 0.33 -8.07
CA HIS A 42 -18.01 0.67 -8.48
C HIS A 42 -17.15 0.91 -7.25
N GLY A 43 -15.88 0.52 -7.32
CA GLY A 43 -14.92 0.66 -6.23
C GLY A 43 -13.57 1.14 -6.73
N ILE A 44 -12.94 2.06 -5.99
CA ILE A 44 -11.57 2.49 -6.25
C ILE A 44 -10.73 2.13 -5.05
N VAL A 45 -9.84 1.15 -5.22
CA VAL A 45 -8.89 0.69 -4.22
C VAL A 45 -7.64 1.54 -4.30
N VAL A 46 -7.37 2.30 -3.25
CA VAL A 46 -6.25 3.23 -3.19
C VAL A 46 -5.30 2.77 -2.09
N GLY A 47 -3.99 2.78 -2.38
CA GLY A 47 -3.02 2.53 -1.32
C GLY A 47 -1.58 2.48 -1.79
N PRO A 48 -0.62 2.65 -0.86
CA PRO A 48 0.79 2.69 -1.20
C PRO A 48 1.29 1.35 -1.74
N ARG A 49 2.53 1.35 -2.24
CA ARG A 49 3.17 0.13 -2.73
C ARG A 49 3.22 -0.95 -1.66
N GLY A 50 2.79 -2.16 -2.02
CA GLY A 50 2.81 -3.32 -1.12
C GLY A 50 1.61 -3.44 -0.18
N SER A 51 0.62 -2.54 -0.25
CA SER A 51 -0.60 -2.58 0.59
C SER A 51 -1.56 -3.74 0.30
N GLY A 52 -1.35 -4.50 -0.79
CA GLY A 52 -2.17 -5.67 -1.14
C GLY A 52 -3.24 -5.44 -2.20
N LYS A 53 -3.22 -4.31 -2.94
CA LYS A 53 -4.18 -4.00 -4.02
C LYS A 53 -4.38 -5.15 -5.02
N THR A 54 -3.30 -5.62 -5.65
CA THR A 54 -3.30 -6.76 -6.57
C THR A 54 -3.89 -8.02 -5.94
N THR A 55 -3.53 -8.33 -4.68
CA THR A 55 -4.03 -9.50 -3.95
C THR A 55 -5.55 -9.43 -3.79
N LEU A 56 -6.08 -8.26 -3.41
CA LEU A 56 -7.52 -8.06 -3.23
C LEU A 56 -8.29 -8.20 -4.54
N LEU A 57 -7.78 -7.63 -5.64
CA LEU A 57 -8.41 -7.77 -6.95
C LEU A 57 -8.35 -9.22 -7.45
N LYS A 58 -7.20 -9.89 -7.36
CA LYS A 58 -7.08 -11.31 -7.77
C LYS A 58 -8.02 -12.23 -7.00
N MET A 59 -8.31 -11.93 -5.72
CA MET A 59 -9.27 -12.72 -4.94
C MET A 59 -10.70 -12.64 -5.41
N LEU A 60 -11.08 -11.65 -6.22
CA LEU A 60 -12.42 -11.58 -6.80
C LEU A 60 -12.58 -12.48 -8.03
N GLN A 61 -11.51 -13.12 -8.52
CA GLN A 61 -11.59 -14.08 -9.61
C GLN A 61 -12.19 -15.41 -9.14
N LEU A 62 -12.99 -16.04 -9.99
CA LEU A 62 -13.65 -17.31 -9.66
C LEU A 62 -12.67 -18.44 -9.29
N PRO A 63 -11.52 -18.64 -9.96
CA PRO A 63 -10.55 -19.65 -9.56
C PRO A 63 -10.03 -19.43 -8.14
N ALA A 64 -9.76 -18.17 -7.76
CA ALA A 64 -9.30 -17.83 -6.43
C ALA A 64 -10.40 -18.12 -5.39
N LEU A 65 -11.63 -17.66 -5.65
CA LEU A 65 -12.76 -17.93 -4.78
C LEU A 65 -13.00 -19.43 -4.62
N ALA A 66 -12.91 -20.21 -5.70
CA ALA A 66 -13.12 -21.66 -5.65
C ALA A 66 -12.04 -22.40 -4.84
N SER A 67 -10.78 -21.94 -4.89
CA SER A 67 -9.67 -22.56 -4.13
C SER A 67 -9.47 -21.99 -2.73
N TRP A 68 -10.24 -20.98 -2.32
CA TRP A 68 -10.04 -20.30 -1.03
C TRP A 68 -10.46 -21.16 0.17
N ASN A 69 -9.50 -21.74 0.87
CA ASN A 69 -9.77 -22.53 2.07
C ASN A 69 -9.57 -21.68 3.33
N HIS A 70 -10.64 -21.05 3.81
CA HIS A 70 -10.63 -20.22 5.01
C HIS A 70 -11.98 -20.31 5.74
N PRO A 71 -12.04 -20.26 7.08
CA PRO A 71 -13.30 -20.37 7.83
C PRO A 71 -14.37 -19.35 7.42
N ALA A 72 -13.94 -18.15 7.02
CA ALA A 72 -14.85 -17.09 6.56
C ALA A 72 -15.17 -17.17 5.04
N ALA A 73 -14.57 -18.09 4.27
CA ALA A 73 -14.61 -18.07 2.81
C ALA A 73 -16.04 -18.14 2.28
N ASP A 74 -16.88 -19.04 2.79
CA ASP A 74 -18.26 -19.20 2.31
C ASP A 74 -19.12 -17.95 2.56
N GLY A 75 -18.99 -17.33 3.74
CA GLY A 75 -19.69 -16.08 4.05
C GLY A 75 -19.30 -14.91 3.13
N TYR A 76 -18.09 -14.92 2.57
CA TYR A 76 -17.68 -13.97 1.53
C TYR A 76 -18.18 -14.37 0.14
N ARG A 77 -18.01 -15.65 -0.22
CA ARG A 77 -18.44 -16.19 -1.53
C ARG A 77 -19.92 -15.94 -1.78
N GLU A 78 -20.77 -16.08 -0.76
CA GLU A 78 -22.22 -15.85 -0.84
C GLU A 78 -22.57 -14.37 -1.11
N LYS A 79 -21.76 -13.43 -0.61
CA LYS A 79 -21.99 -11.98 -0.80
C LYS A 79 -21.58 -11.47 -2.18
N ILE A 80 -20.64 -12.13 -2.86
CA ILE A 80 -20.10 -11.69 -4.16
C ILE A 80 -21.08 -12.03 -5.30
N ASP A 81 -21.95 -11.09 -5.68
CA ASP A 81 -22.98 -11.28 -6.71
C ASP A 81 -22.55 -10.84 -8.13
N PHE A 82 -21.26 -10.97 -8.46
CA PHE A 82 -20.72 -10.61 -9.77
C PHE A 82 -19.58 -11.54 -10.19
N ILE A 83 -19.27 -11.54 -11.49
CA ILE A 83 -18.12 -12.27 -12.06
C ILE A 83 -16.93 -11.32 -12.17
N GLY A 84 -15.81 -11.64 -11.52
CA GLY A 84 -14.59 -10.83 -11.57
C GLY A 84 -13.77 -11.09 -12.84
N VAL A 85 -13.47 -10.04 -13.59
CA VAL A 85 -12.62 -10.04 -14.79
C VAL A 85 -11.32 -9.32 -14.46
N PHE A 86 -10.24 -10.06 -14.20
CA PHE A 86 -8.96 -9.46 -13.85
C PHE A 86 -8.19 -8.97 -15.08
N VAL A 87 -7.92 -7.67 -15.11
CA VAL A 87 -7.16 -6.99 -16.16
C VAL A 87 -5.89 -6.42 -15.53
N ALA A 88 -4.75 -7.06 -15.80
CA ALA A 88 -3.45 -6.59 -15.34
C ALA A 88 -2.97 -5.44 -16.24
N ALA A 89 -2.88 -4.21 -15.72
CA ALA A 89 -2.20 -3.14 -16.44
C ALA A 89 -0.68 -3.27 -16.26
N ASP A 90 -0.03 -4.05 -17.12
CA ASP A 90 1.38 -4.37 -16.97
C ASP A 90 2.30 -3.40 -17.74
N ILE A 91 3.55 -3.28 -17.26
CA ILE A 91 4.66 -2.56 -17.89
C ILE A 91 4.93 -3.10 -19.29
N SER A 92 4.63 -4.37 -19.58
CA SER A 92 4.67 -4.89 -20.95
C SER A 92 3.81 -4.07 -21.92
N TRP A 93 2.76 -3.39 -21.48
CA TRP A 93 1.99 -2.46 -22.31
C TRP A 93 2.72 -1.16 -22.58
N GLY A 94 3.29 -0.55 -21.55
CA GLY A 94 4.11 0.66 -21.67
C GLY A 94 5.36 0.38 -22.51
N ALA A 95 6.05 -0.71 -22.23
CA ALA A 95 7.22 -1.16 -22.96
C ALA A 95 6.88 -1.64 -24.38
N GLN A 96 5.71 -2.25 -24.62
CA GLN A 96 5.22 -2.48 -25.98
C GLN A 96 4.98 -1.14 -26.66
N LEU A 97 4.21 -0.23 -26.07
CA LEU A 97 3.98 1.12 -26.61
C LEU A 97 5.26 1.91 -26.90
N THR A 98 6.26 1.79 -26.04
CA THR A 98 7.59 2.35 -26.23
C THR A 98 8.35 1.61 -27.33
N ALA A 99 8.33 0.27 -27.36
CA ALA A 99 8.98 -0.55 -28.38
C ALA A 99 8.28 -0.54 -29.75
N LEU A 100 7.01 -0.09 -29.83
CA LEU A 100 6.28 0.16 -31.06
C LEU A 100 6.86 1.42 -31.73
N GLY A 101 8.07 1.29 -32.27
CA GLY A 101 8.70 2.25 -33.17
C GLY A 101 9.17 3.55 -32.53
N GLU A 102 10.04 3.50 -31.50
CA GLU A 102 10.69 4.70 -30.92
C GLU A 102 11.11 5.72 -31.99
N GLU A 103 10.67 6.97 -31.81
CA GLU A 103 10.93 8.16 -32.65
C GLU A 103 10.51 8.09 -34.14
N ARG A 104 9.96 6.97 -34.63
CA ARG A 104 9.62 6.78 -36.05
C ARG A 104 8.13 6.80 -36.36
N LEU A 105 7.27 6.75 -35.33
CA LEU A 105 5.81 6.82 -35.48
C LEU A 105 5.26 8.11 -34.87
N SER A 106 4.22 8.66 -35.49
CA SER A 106 3.46 9.78 -34.94
C SER A 106 2.77 9.40 -33.62
N GLU A 107 2.53 10.39 -32.77
CA GLU A 107 1.86 10.20 -31.47
C GLU A 107 0.44 9.65 -31.60
N ASP A 108 -0.29 10.08 -32.64
CA ASP A 108 -1.63 9.59 -32.95
C ASP A 108 -1.64 8.08 -33.26
N VAL A 109 -0.71 7.62 -34.11
CA VAL A 109 -0.60 6.19 -34.47
C VAL A 109 -0.22 5.35 -33.25
N ARG A 110 0.73 5.82 -32.43
CA ARG A 110 1.11 5.12 -31.18
C ARG A 110 -0.08 5.01 -30.23
N THR A 111 -0.87 6.07 -30.10
CA THR A 111 -2.07 6.08 -29.26
C THR A 111 -3.11 5.08 -29.74
N ILE A 112 -3.40 5.03 -31.05
CA ILE A 112 -4.35 4.08 -31.64
C ILE A 112 -3.90 2.63 -31.40
N LEU A 113 -2.63 2.32 -31.70
CA LEU A 113 -2.07 0.98 -31.50
C LEU A 113 -2.12 0.55 -30.02
N GLY A 114 -1.78 1.47 -29.11
CA GLY A 114 -1.88 1.24 -27.67
C GLY A 114 -3.31 0.98 -27.21
N PHE A 115 -4.26 1.76 -27.70
CA PHE A 115 -5.67 1.59 -27.37
C PHE A 115 -6.20 0.26 -27.91
N SER A 116 -5.82 -0.15 -29.12
CA SER A 116 -6.18 -1.46 -29.67
C SER A 116 -5.58 -2.63 -28.88
N ALA A 117 -4.31 -2.52 -28.46
CA ALA A 117 -3.66 -3.53 -27.62
C ALA A 117 -4.39 -3.65 -26.28
N PHE A 118 -4.72 -2.52 -25.66
CA PHE A 118 -5.51 -2.46 -24.44
C PHE A 118 -6.90 -3.10 -24.60
N THR A 119 -7.64 -2.74 -25.65
CA THR A 119 -8.92 -3.38 -26.00
C THR A 119 -8.75 -4.89 -26.08
N THR A 120 -7.75 -5.36 -26.83
CA THR A 120 -7.47 -6.79 -27.03
C THR A 120 -7.18 -7.52 -25.71
N HIS A 121 -6.42 -6.90 -24.81
CA HIS A 121 -6.16 -7.46 -23.48
C HIS A 121 -7.41 -7.58 -22.62
N ILE A 122 -8.30 -6.57 -22.61
CA ILE A 122 -9.55 -6.66 -21.86
C ILE A 122 -10.44 -7.76 -22.43
N LEU A 123 -10.60 -7.83 -23.76
CA LEU A 123 -11.41 -8.87 -24.40
C LEU A 123 -10.89 -10.27 -24.06
N SER A 124 -9.56 -10.44 -24.05
CA SER A 124 -8.91 -11.69 -23.61
C SER A 124 -9.20 -12.01 -22.14
N ALA A 125 -9.19 -11.01 -21.25
CA ALA A 125 -9.55 -11.21 -19.85
C ALA A 125 -11.03 -11.60 -19.69
N VAL A 126 -11.92 -11.00 -20.48
CA VAL A 126 -13.36 -11.33 -20.48
C VAL A 126 -13.59 -12.77 -20.92
N VAL A 127 -13.00 -13.20 -22.04
CA VAL A 127 -13.13 -14.59 -22.53
C VAL A 127 -12.57 -15.58 -21.52
N ARG A 128 -11.44 -15.27 -20.88
CA ARG A 128 -10.92 -16.08 -19.78
C ARG A 128 -11.91 -16.20 -18.63
N ALA A 129 -12.53 -15.10 -18.19
CA ALA A 129 -13.54 -15.12 -17.14
C ALA A 129 -14.79 -15.93 -17.56
N MET A 130 -15.22 -15.88 -18.82
CA MET A 130 -16.27 -16.75 -19.38
C MET A 130 -15.91 -18.24 -19.30
N ILE A 131 -14.64 -18.60 -19.55
CA ILE A 131 -14.18 -19.99 -19.39
C ILE A 131 -14.17 -20.38 -17.91
N GLU A 132 -13.74 -19.47 -17.03
CA GLU A 132 -13.66 -19.70 -15.59
C GLU A 132 -15.06 -19.91 -14.95
N THR A 133 -16.10 -19.21 -15.41
CA THR A 133 -17.50 -19.42 -14.94
C THR A 133 -18.04 -20.80 -15.29
N MET A 134 -17.57 -21.39 -16.39
CA MET A 134 -17.94 -22.72 -16.84
C MET A 134 -17.09 -23.83 -16.22
N SER A 135 -16.13 -23.49 -15.36
CA SER A 135 -15.20 -24.46 -14.78
C SER A 135 -15.88 -25.42 -13.79
N PRO A 136 -15.59 -26.74 -13.88
CA PRO A 136 -16.06 -27.72 -12.89
C PRO A 136 -15.60 -27.42 -11.46
N ALA A 137 -14.47 -26.71 -11.28
CA ALA A 137 -13.99 -26.32 -9.96
C ALA A 137 -14.96 -25.36 -9.26
N VAL A 138 -15.60 -24.46 -10.02
CA VAL A 138 -16.61 -23.53 -9.50
C VAL A 138 -17.89 -24.28 -9.15
N ALA A 139 -18.31 -25.21 -10.01
CA ALA A 139 -19.50 -26.03 -9.80
C ALA A 139 -19.45 -26.88 -8.51
N LYS A 140 -18.26 -27.30 -8.10
CA LYS A 140 -18.03 -28.12 -6.89
C LYS A 140 -18.17 -27.35 -5.58
N VAL A 141 -18.19 -26.02 -5.60
CA VAL A 141 -18.25 -25.17 -4.40
C VAL A 141 -19.68 -24.65 -4.24
N PRO A 142 -20.48 -25.14 -3.27
CA PRO A 142 -21.90 -24.81 -3.16
C PRO A 142 -22.20 -23.30 -3.07
N SER A 143 -21.38 -22.56 -2.31
CA SER A 143 -21.50 -21.10 -2.13
C SER A 143 -21.17 -20.29 -3.41
N LEU A 144 -20.64 -20.94 -4.46
CA LEU A 144 -20.40 -20.36 -5.78
C LEU A 144 -21.35 -20.87 -6.87
N ALA A 145 -22.24 -21.81 -6.58
CA ALA A 145 -23.10 -22.46 -7.58
C ALA A 145 -23.89 -21.46 -8.46
N ARG A 146 -24.35 -20.34 -7.89
CA ARG A 146 -25.07 -19.28 -8.62
C ARG A 146 -24.24 -18.52 -9.66
N LEU A 147 -22.91 -18.57 -9.56
CA LEU A 147 -21.98 -17.94 -10.51
C LEU A 147 -21.48 -18.94 -11.55
N HIS A 148 -21.72 -20.23 -11.34
CA HIS A 148 -21.43 -21.25 -12.33
C HIS A 148 -22.45 -21.19 -13.47
N VAL A 149 -21.96 -21.36 -14.69
CA VAL A 149 -22.80 -21.45 -15.90
C VAL A 149 -22.46 -22.74 -16.62
N LYS A 150 -23.49 -23.51 -16.98
CA LYS A 150 -23.36 -24.67 -17.84
C LYS A 150 -23.96 -24.33 -19.20
N LEU A 151 -23.11 -24.34 -20.24
CA LEU A 151 -23.53 -24.17 -21.63
C LEU A 151 -23.26 -25.46 -22.41
N GLU A 152 -24.17 -25.79 -23.32
CA GLU A 152 -24.02 -26.89 -24.28
C GLU A 152 -23.11 -26.47 -25.46
N ARG A 153 -22.68 -27.44 -26.27
CA ARG A 153 -21.70 -27.18 -27.35
C ARG A 153 -22.21 -26.22 -28.41
N GLU A 154 -23.49 -26.31 -28.74
CA GLU A 154 -24.16 -25.47 -29.73
C GLU A 154 -24.21 -24.00 -29.26
N GLU A 155 -24.49 -23.78 -27.97
CA GLU A 155 -24.52 -22.47 -27.32
C GLU A 155 -23.13 -21.82 -27.31
N ILE A 156 -22.10 -22.59 -26.93
CA ILE A 156 -20.70 -22.14 -26.98
C ILE A 156 -20.30 -21.79 -28.43
N SER A 157 -20.75 -22.59 -29.40
CA SER A 157 -20.47 -22.35 -30.82
C SER A 157 -21.11 -21.06 -31.32
N ALA A 158 -22.38 -20.83 -30.99
CA ALA A 158 -23.11 -19.62 -31.35
C ALA A 158 -22.47 -18.37 -30.73
N LEU A 159 -22.17 -18.41 -29.42
CA LEU A 159 -21.47 -17.35 -28.71
C LEU A 159 -20.12 -17.06 -29.36
N SER A 160 -19.29 -18.08 -29.60
CA SER A 160 -17.95 -17.91 -30.15
C SER A 160 -17.96 -17.27 -31.54
N ARG A 161 -18.93 -17.63 -32.40
CA ARG A 161 -19.10 -17.00 -33.73
C ARG A 161 -19.53 -15.55 -33.62
N SER A 162 -20.48 -15.25 -32.73
CA SER A 162 -20.94 -13.88 -32.48
C SER A 162 -19.79 -12.98 -31.98
N LEU A 163 -19.01 -13.46 -31.01
CA LEU A 163 -17.82 -12.75 -30.52
C LEU A 163 -16.78 -12.57 -31.63
N ALA A 164 -16.47 -13.62 -32.38
CA ALA A 164 -15.49 -13.54 -33.46
C ALA A 164 -15.90 -12.53 -34.53
N MET A 165 -17.17 -12.50 -34.91
CA MET A 165 -17.70 -11.55 -35.88
C MET A 165 -17.61 -10.11 -35.37
N GLN A 166 -18.19 -9.81 -34.21
CA GLN A 166 -18.27 -8.43 -33.71
C GLN A 166 -16.94 -7.88 -33.21
N TRP A 167 -16.02 -8.75 -32.80
CA TRP A 167 -14.69 -8.33 -32.43
C TRP A 167 -13.72 -8.35 -33.61
N GLU A 168 -14.13 -8.72 -34.82
CA GLU A 168 -13.28 -8.81 -36.03
C GLU A 168 -12.12 -9.81 -35.91
N LEU A 169 -12.39 -10.99 -35.37
CA LEU A 169 -11.43 -12.07 -35.19
C LEU A 169 -11.62 -13.16 -36.25
N THR A 170 -10.49 -13.70 -36.71
CA THR A 170 -10.48 -14.93 -37.52
C THR A 170 -10.26 -16.13 -36.61
N THR A 171 -11.24 -17.02 -36.52
CA THR A 171 -11.16 -18.24 -35.69
C THR A 171 -11.41 -19.47 -36.56
N GLU A 172 -10.53 -20.47 -36.47
CA GLU A 172 -10.69 -21.74 -37.21
C GLU A 172 -11.82 -22.62 -36.63
N LEU A 173 -12.04 -22.53 -35.32
CA LEU A 173 -13.05 -23.31 -34.60
C LEU A 173 -13.96 -22.37 -33.79
N PRO A 174 -15.27 -22.64 -33.70
CA PRO A 174 -16.19 -21.83 -32.91
C PRO A 174 -16.15 -22.26 -31.44
N THR A 175 -15.03 -22.01 -30.76
CA THR A 175 -14.86 -22.27 -29.32
C THR A 175 -14.27 -21.06 -28.62
N LEU A 176 -14.56 -20.88 -27.33
CA LEU A 176 -13.96 -19.80 -26.53
C LEU A 176 -12.43 -19.90 -26.48
N GLY A 177 -11.87 -21.12 -26.52
CA GLY A 177 -10.43 -21.33 -26.62
C GLY A 177 -9.83 -20.80 -27.93
N ALA A 178 -10.53 -20.96 -29.05
CA ALA A 178 -10.10 -20.41 -30.33
C ALA A 178 -10.24 -18.88 -30.39
N VAL A 179 -11.30 -18.31 -29.80
CA VAL A 179 -11.44 -16.85 -29.62
C VAL A 179 -10.27 -16.30 -28.80
N GLN A 180 -9.93 -16.96 -27.69
CA GLN A 180 -8.80 -16.61 -26.84
C GLN A 180 -7.47 -16.63 -27.63
N ALA A 181 -7.23 -17.68 -28.41
CA ALA A 181 -6.03 -17.80 -29.25
C ALA A 181 -5.98 -16.71 -30.34
N ALA A 182 -7.11 -16.39 -30.98
CA ALA A 182 -7.20 -15.34 -31.98
C ALA A 182 -6.90 -13.94 -31.39
N LEU A 183 -7.33 -13.66 -30.16
CA LEU A 183 -6.98 -12.42 -29.45
C LEU A 183 -5.48 -12.33 -29.14
N GLN A 184 -4.83 -13.44 -28.78
CA GLN A 184 -3.36 -13.46 -28.65
C GLN A 184 -2.67 -13.22 -29.99
N GLY A 185 -3.16 -13.83 -31.07
CA GLY A 185 -2.68 -13.58 -32.43
C GLY A 185 -2.86 -12.11 -32.87
N ARG A 186 -3.93 -11.45 -32.45
CA ARG A 186 -4.15 -10.01 -32.69
C ARG A 186 -3.06 -9.14 -32.05
N LEU A 187 -2.59 -9.45 -30.84
CA LEU A 187 -1.49 -8.70 -30.23
C LEU A 187 -0.21 -8.77 -31.07
N LEU A 188 0.11 -9.95 -31.62
CA LEU A 188 1.20 -10.12 -32.58
C LEU A 188 0.96 -9.29 -33.86
N ARG A 189 -0.27 -9.29 -34.37
CA ARG A 189 -0.64 -8.49 -35.56
C ARG A 189 -0.47 -6.99 -35.33
N ILE A 190 -0.85 -6.48 -34.16
CA ILE A 190 -0.65 -5.06 -33.77
C ILE A 190 0.85 -4.73 -33.79
N ALA A 191 1.70 -5.59 -33.20
CA ALA A 191 3.14 -5.40 -33.22
C ALA A 191 3.72 -5.42 -34.65
N GLN A 192 3.22 -6.32 -35.51
CA GLN A 192 3.61 -6.37 -36.93
C GLN A 192 3.20 -5.10 -37.70
N ILE A 193 1.99 -4.59 -37.46
CA ILE A 193 1.51 -3.34 -38.07
C ILE A 193 2.42 -2.19 -37.66
N ALA A 194 2.73 -2.05 -36.37
CA ALA A 194 3.59 -1.00 -35.88
C ALA A 194 4.99 -1.04 -36.51
N ASN A 195 5.60 -2.23 -36.60
CA ASN A 195 6.90 -2.39 -37.25
C ASN A 195 6.86 -2.04 -38.73
N LYS A 196 5.82 -2.44 -39.46
CA LYS A 196 5.65 -2.09 -40.88
C LYS A 196 5.52 -0.58 -41.07
N LEU A 197 4.71 0.09 -40.26
CA LEU A 197 4.53 1.55 -40.32
C LEU A 197 5.83 2.28 -40.01
N ALA A 198 6.56 1.85 -38.97
CA ALA A 198 7.82 2.45 -38.58
C ALA A 198 8.92 2.27 -39.64
N MET A 199 8.90 1.18 -40.41
CA MET A 199 9.82 0.97 -41.54
C MET A 199 9.41 1.76 -42.79
N ALA A 200 8.11 1.89 -43.04
CA ALA A 200 7.58 2.55 -44.24
C ALA A 200 7.52 4.09 -44.11
N GLY A 201 7.71 4.65 -42.91
CA GLY A 201 7.56 6.09 -42.65
C GLY A 201 6.13 6.57 -42.87
N VAL A 202 5.14 5.71 -42.61
CA VAL A 202 3.72 6.01 -42.84
C VAL A 202 3.12 6.59 -41.57
N ASP A 203 2.70 7.86 -41.66
CA ASP A 203 2.19 8.62 -40.51
C ASP A 203 0.67 8.51 -40.31
N ARG A 204 -0.04 7.76 -41.17
CA ARG A 204 -1.51 7.64 -41.13
C ARG A 204 -1.99 6.21 -41.37
N LEU A 205 -2.85 5.75 -40.46
CA LEU A 205 -3.62 4.52 -40.60
C LEU A 205 -4.89 4.79 -41.42
N ASN A 206 -5.25 3.88 -42.32
CA ASN A 206 -6.55 3.93 -42.99
C ASN A 206 -7.59 3.18 -42.13
N PRO A 207 -8.56 3.86 -41.50
CA PRO A 207 -9.57 3.20 -40.67
C PRO A 207 -10.53 2.29 -41.45
N GLU A 208 -10.69 2.53 -42.76
CA GLU A 208 -11.61 1.77 -43.61
C GLU A 208 -11.00 0.48 -44.18
N SER A 209 -9.68 0.28 -44.00
CA SER A 209 -9.05 -0.96 -44.39
C SER A 209 -9.46 -2.09 -43.44
N SER A 210 -9.99 -3.18 -43.97
CA SER A 210 -10.33 -4.39 -43.21
C SER A 210 -9.12 -4.99 -42.48
N ASP A 211 -7.90 -4.63 -42.89
CA ASP A 211 -6.69 -5.06 -42.21
C ASP A 211 -6.39 -4.30 -40.91
N THR A 212 -7.02 -3.15 -40.69
CA THR A 212 -6.75 -2.24 -39.57
C THR A 212 -7.99 -1.71 -38.87
N SER A 213 -9.21 -2.01 -39.33
CA SER A 213 -10.48 -1.59 -38.72
C SER A 213 -10.58 -1.97 -37.24
N PHE A 214 -10.13 -3.17 -36.87
CA PHE A 214 -10.12 -3.64 -35.49
C PHE A 214 -9.29 -2.76 -34.53
N LEU A 215 -8.39 -1.92 -35.05
CA LEU A 215 -7.61 -0.98 -34.24
C LEU A 215 -8.49 0.09 -33.57
N PHE A 216 -9.66 0.35 -34.14
CA PHE A 216 -10.59 1.40 -33.72
C PHE A 216 -11.75 0.88 -32.87
N LEU A 217 -11.73 -0.40 -32.48
CA LEU A 217 -12.76 -0.97 -31.61
C LEU A 217 -12.76 -0.30 -30.23
N SER A 218 -13.92 0.24 -29.86
CA SER A 218 -14.17 0.78 -28.51
C SER A 218 -14.09 -0.34 -27.47
N PRO A 219 -13.22 -0.24 -26.45
CA PRO A 219 -13.01 -1.30 -25.47
C PRO A 219 -14.28 -1.59 -24.69
N LEU A 220 -14.92 -0.55 -24.14
CA LEU A 220 -16.09 -0.74 -23.28
C LEU A 220 -17.32 -1.20 -24.07
N SER A 221 -17.48 -0.77 -25.32
CA SER A 221 -18.55 -1.25 -26.20
C SER A 221 -18.36 -2.73 -26.56
N ALA A 222 -17.14 -3.12 -26.92
CA ALA A 222 -16.82 -4.50 -27.26
C ALA A 222 -16.97 -5.45 -26.06
N VAL A 223 -16.55 -5.01 -24.87
CA VAL A 223 -16.75 -5.75 -23.60
C VAL A 223 -18.22 -5.87 -23.25
N SER A 224 -18.98 -4.76 -23.34
CA SER A 224 -20.42 -4.75 -23.09
C SER A 224 -21.14 -5.77 -23.97
N TYR A 225 -20.85 -5.75 -25.27
CA TYR A 225 -21.41 -6.71 -26.21
C TYR A 225 -21.10 -8.16 -25.79
N GLY A 226 -19.83 -8.47 -25.49
CA GLY A 226 -19.45 -9.84 -25.12
C GLY A 226 -20.13 -10.32 -23.85
N VAL A 227 -20.21 -9.46 -22.83
CA VAL A 227 -20.89 -9.76 -21.57
C VAL A 227 -22.39 -9.98 -21.79
N GLU A 228 -23.05 -9.13 -22.59
CA GLU A 228 -24.47 -9.28 -22.91
C GLU A 228 -24.75 -10.57 -23.68
N GLN A 229 -23.95 -10.91 -24.68
CA GLN A 229 -24.11 -12.15 -25.44
C GLN A 229 -23.93 -13.39 -24.55
N PHE A 230 -22.92 -13.39 -23.68
CA PHE A 230 -22.73 -14.49 -22.74
C PHE A 230 -23.91 -14.59 -21.76
N ASN A 231 -24.33 -13.46 -21.18
CA ASN A 231 -25.46 -13.41 -20.26
C ASN A 231 -26.77 -13.87 -20.91
N ALA A 232 -26.99 -13.53 -22.19
CA ALA A 232 -28.17 -13.96 -22.94
C ALA A 232 -28.18 -15.47 -23.16
N VAL A 233 -27.05 -16.04 -23.60
CA VAL A 233 -26.91 -17.49 -23.79
C VAL A 233 -26.96 -18.26 -22.46
N ALA A 234 -26.51 -17.65 -21.37
CA ALA A 234 -26.55 -18.24 -20.03
C ALA A 234 -27.90 -18.09 -19.30
N ASP A 235 -28.89 -17.43 -19.91
CA ASP A 235 -30.17 -17.03 -19.28
C ASP A 235 -29.98 -16.23 -17.97
N GLN A 236 -29.01 -15.30 -17.98
CA GLN A 236 -28.70 -14.42 -16.85
C GLN A 236 -28.58 -12.95 -17.30
N PRO A 237 -29.62 -12.35 -17.87
CA PRO A 237 -29.55 -11.03 -18.53
C PRO A 237 -29.07 -9.89 -17.61
N TYR A 238 -29.26 -10.01 -16.29
CA TYR A 238 -28.88 -8.99 -15.31
C TYR A 238 -27.59 -9.29 -14.52
N ARG A 239 -26.86 -10.35 -14.89
CA ARG A 239 -25.62 -10.74 -14.23
C ARG A 239 -24.58 -9.63 -14.41
N LYS A 240 -24.00 -9.17 -13.30
CA LYS A 240 -22.94 -8.16 -13.32
C LYS A 240 -21.57 -8.81 -13.49
N TRP A 241 -20.70 -8.11 -14.20
CA TRP A 241 -19.30 -8.44 -14.41
C TRP A 241 -18.45 -7.28 -13.91
N ALA A 242 -17.55 -7.55 -12.98
CA ALA A 242 -16.65 -6.54 -12.43
C ALA A 242 -15.32 -6.57 -13.19
N LEU A 243 -15.01 -5.51 -13.91
CA LEU A 243 -13.71 -5.29 -14.53
C LEU A 243 -12.74 -4.82 -13.44
N LEU A 244 -11.75 -5.66 -13.14
CA LEU A 244 -10.78 -5.48 -12.07
C LEU A 244 -9.47 -4.98 -12.68
N PHE A 245 -9.30 -3.65 -12.74
CA PHE A 245 -8.10 -3.04 -13.31
C PHE A 245 -7.04 -2.88 -12.21
N ASP A 246 -5.98 -3.68 -12.31
CA ASP A 246 -4.82 -3.57 -11.42
C ASP A 246 -3.81 -2.57 -11.97
N GLU A 247 -3.13 -1.84 -11.07
CA GLU A 247 -2.04 -0.91 -11.38
C GLU A 247 -2.34 0.12 -12.48
N LEU A 248 -3.52 0.72 -12.39
CA LEU A 248 -4.01 1.63 -13.41
C LEU A 248 -3.10 2.85 -13.62
N GLU A 249 -2.25 3.20 -12.64
CA GLU A 249 -1.20 4.23 -12.80
C GLU A 249 -0.19 3.96 -13.93
N ILE A 250 -0.04 2.70 -14.37
CA ILE A 250 0.85 2.32 -15.48
C ILE A 250 0.15 2.51 -16.84
N ALA A 251 -1.18 2.47 -16.87
CA ALA A 251 -1.94 2.59 -18.12
C ALA A 251 -1.84 4.01 -18.71
N PRO A 252 -1.84 4.19 -20.03
CA PRO A 252 -1.83 5.52 -20.67
C PRO A 252 -2.97 6.44 -20.21
N GLN A 253 -2.70 7.75 -20.15
CA GLN A 253 -3.66 8.75 -19.68
C GLN A 253 -5.04 8.69 -20.38
N PRO A 254 -5.15 8.55 -21.72
CA PRO A 254 -6.46 8.45 -22.38
C PRO A 254 -7.30 7.26 -21.91
N ILE A 255 -6.65 6.12 -21.62
CA ILE A 255 -7.31 4.92 -21.11
C ILE A 255 -7.81 5.16 -19.68
N ARG A 256 -6.98 5.76 -18.82
CA ARG A 256 -7.38 6.11 -17.45
C ARG A 256 -8.59 7.04 -17.46
N GLN A 257 -8.56 8.09 -18.30
CA GLN A 257 -9.69 9.02 -18.46
C GLN A 257 -10.98 8.31 -18.89
N ALA A 258 -10.91 7.44 -19.90
CA ALA A 258 -12.06 6.69 -20.38
C ALA A 258 -12.68 5.81 -19.29
N LEU A 259 -11.85 5.11 -18.49
CA LEU A 259 -12.32 4.26 -17.39
C LEU A 259 -12.93 5.06 -16.24
N LEU A 260 -12.34 6.20 -15.88
CA LEU A 260 -12.88 7.07 -14.83
C LEU A 260 -14.21 7.72 -15.23
N GLN A 261 -14.36 8.11 -16.50
CA GLN A 261 -15.63 8.63 -17.02
C GLN A 261 -16.74 7.55 -17.04
N ALA A 262 -16.35 6.30 -17.31
CA ALA A 262 -17.26 5.16 -17.31
C ALA A 262 -17.92 4.85 -15.95
N LEU A 263 -17.37 5.36 -14.85
CA LEU A 263 -17.97 5.21 -13.51
C LEU A 263 -19.35 5.90 -13.39
N ARG A 264 -19.66 6.91 -14.21
CA ARG A 264 -20.96 7.61 -14.18
C ARG A 264 -22.01 7.04 -15.13
N SER A 265 -21.58 6.56 -16.28
CA SER A 265 -22.50 6.15 -17.35
C SER A 265 -21.91 4.96 -18.08
N THR A 266 -22.29 3.76 -17.63
CA THR A 266 -21.93 2.52 -18.29
C THR A 266 -23.09 1.55 -18.36
N ASN A 267 -22.90 0.53 -19.18
CA ASN A 267 -23.74 -0.64 -19.23
C ASN A 267 -24.05 -1.13 -17.81
N GLN A 268 -25.35 -1.34 -17.52
CA GLN A 268 -25.76 -1.79 -16.21
C GLN A 268 -25.04 -3.09 -15.82
N ASN A 269 -24.74 -4.01 -16.74
CA ASN A 269 -24.06 -5.26 -16.46
C ASN A 269 -22.57 -5.12 -16.06
N LEU A 270 -21.97 -3.93 -16.16
CA LEU A 270 -20.56 -3.72 -15.83
C LEU A 270 -20.37 -3.03 -14.48
N LEU A 271 -19.37 -3.48 -13.74
CA LEU A 271 -18.86 -2.82 -12.55
C LEU A 271 -17.36 -2.56 -12.73
N PHE A 272 -16.85 -1.46 -12.20
CA PHE A 272 -15.41 -1.16 -12.22
C PHE A 272 -14.84 -1.27 -10.81
N LYS A 273 -13.78 -2.08 -10.67
CA LYS A 273 -12.95 -2.14 -9.46
C LYS A 273 -11.54 -1.73 -9.87
N LEU A 274 -11.18 -0.48 -9.60
CA LEU A 274 -9.95 0.14 -10.08
C LEU A 274 -8.93 0.20 -8.95
N SER A 275 -7.69 -0.24 -9.18
CA SER A 275 -6.58 -0.07 -8.24
C SER A 275 -5.71 1.11 -8.67
N LEU A 276 -5.46 2.04 -7.74
CA LEU A 276 -4.63 3.22 -7.96
C LEU A 276 -3.63 3.43 -6.81
N SER A 277 -2.53 4.10 -7.15
CA SER A 277 -1.65 4.71 -6.15
C SER A 277 -2.29 5.97 -5.53
N PRO A 278 -1.98 6.33 -4.26
CA PRO A 278 -2.66 7.42 -3.56
C PRO A 278 -2.45 8.81 -4.15
N TYR A 279 -1.34 9.02 -4.85
CA TYR A 279 -1.03 10.24 -5.57
C TYR A 279 -0.79 9.93 -7.05
N HIS A 280 -1.42 10.69 -7.92
CA HIS A 280 -1.20 10.64 -9.36
C HIS A 280 -1.44 12.02 -9.95
N GLU A 281 -0.66 12.40 -10.96
CA GLU A 281 -0.83 13.63 -11.75
C GLU A 281 -2.23 13.79 -12.36
N ASP A 282 -2.93 12.67 -12.57
CA ASP A 282 -4.26 12.61 -13.15
C ASP A 282 -5.38 12.62 -12.09
N ALA A 283 -5.05 12.72 -10.80
CA ALA A 283 -6.04 12.69 -9.73
C ALA A 283 -7.04 13.86 -9.82
N ASP A 284 -6.65 14.98 -10.45
CA ASP A 284 -7.55 16.10 -10.77
C ASP A 284 -8.71 15.71 -11.70
N LEU A 285 -8.56 14.65 -12.51
CA LEU A 285 -9.64 14.14 -13.35
C LEU A 285 -10.82 13.62 -12.55
N LEU A 286 -10.60 13.18 -11.31
CA LEU A 286 -11.66 12.80 -10.36
C LEU A 286 -12.39 14.01 -9.76
N ASN A 287 -11.89 15.24 -9.97
CA ASN A 287 -12.42 16.47 -9.37
C ASN A 287 -13.05 17.46 -10.37
N LYS A 288 -13.02 17.19 -11.68
CA LYS A 288 -13.66 18.06 -12.69
C LYS A 288 -15.19 17.93 -12.59
N ALA A 289 -15.97 18.96 -12.89
CA ALA A 289 -17.45 18.93 -12.76
C ALA A 289 -18.18 17.76 -13.48
N VAL A 290 -17.51 17.10 -14.44
CA VAL A 290 -18.01 15.93 -15.19
C VAL A 290 -17.55 14.58 -14.58
N SER A 291 -16.71 14.60 -13.54
CA SER A 291 -16.08 13.42 -12.92
C SER A 291 -16.99 12.66 -11.96
N ALA A 292 -16.77 11.36 -11.83
CA ALA A 292 -17.48 10.51 -10.88
C ALA A 292 -17.34 11.01 -9.43
N MET A 293 -18.45 11.04 -8.69
CA MET A 293 -18.52 11.50 -7.31
C MET A 293 -18.34 10.35 -6.32
N PRO A 294 -17.43 10.48 -5.34
CA PRO A 294 -17.30 9.52 -4.23
C PRO A 294 -18.63 9.30 -3.51
N SER A 295 -18.89 8.06 -3.09
CA SER A 295 -20.10 7.61 -2.37
C SER A 295 -21.42 7.74 -3.15
N GLN A 296 -21.40 8.28 -4.36
CA GLN A 296 -22.55 8.32 -5.28
C GLN A 296 -22.31 7.40 -6.47
N ASP A 297 -21.21 7.64 -7.19
CA ASP A 297 -20.84 6.88 -8.39
C ASP A 297 -19.91 5.70 -8.05
N TYR A 298 -19.06 5.83 -7.02
CA TYR A 298 -18.14 4.77 -6.59
C TYR A 298 -17.80 4.83 -5.10
N GLN A 299 -17.36 3.70 -4.54
CA GLN A 299 -16.83 3.60 -3.18
C GLN A 299 -15.30 3.71 -3.16
N PRO A 300 -14.70 4.72 -2.50
CA PRO A 300 -13.26 4.74 -2.25
C PRO A 300 -12.90 3.74 -1.14
N ILE A 301 -11.83 2.97 -1.34
CA ILE A 301 -11.37 1.93 -0.42
C ILE A 301 -9.89 2.16 -0.12
N GLU A 302 -9.59 2.65 1.07
CA GLU A 302 -8.22 3.02 1.48
C GLU A 302 -7.48 1.84 2.13
N LEU A 303 -6.30 1.52 1.60
CA LEU A 303 -5.41 0.47 2.13
C LEU A 303 -4.23 1.04 2.94
N TRP A 304 -4.45 2.14 3.64
CA TRP A 304 -3.54 2.64 4.66
C TRP A 304 -4.32 2.95 5.93
N TYR A 305 -3.61 2.97 7.05
CA TYR A 305 -4.20 3.22 8.35
C TYR A 305 -3.62 4.49 8.93
N ALA A 306 -4.47 5.51 9.11
CA ALA A 306 -4.04 6.76 9.73
C ALA A 306 -3.50 6.50 11.14
N ARG A 307 -4.18 5.60 11.87
CA ARG A 307 -3.82 5.11 13.20
C ARG A 307 -3.44 3.64 13.13
N LYS A 308 -2.27 3.29 13.67
CA LYS A 308 -1.71 1.92 13.64
C LYS A 308 -2.68 0.84 14.16
N GLU A 309 -3.53 1.19 15.14
CA GLU A 309 -4.46 0.27 15.79
C GLU A 309 -5.46 -0.35 14.81
N GLN A 310 -5.84 0.41 13.77
CA GLN A 310 -6.77 -0.06 12.74
C GLN A 310 -6.18 -1.22 11.93
N GLY A 311 -4.85 -1.24 11.77
CA GLY A 311 -4.14 -2.30 11.05
C GLY A 311 -3.78 -3.52 11.92
N PHE A 312 -3.93 -3.45 13.25
CA PHE A 312 -3.46 -4.50 14.16
C PHE A 312 -4.17 -5.83 13.98
N GLN A 313 -5.50 -5.82 13.85
CA GLN A 313 -6.27 -7.05 13.70
C GLN A 313 -5.82 -7.83 12.46
N PHE A 314 -5.77 -7.15 11.30
CA PHE A 314 -5.31 -7.76 10.06
C PHE A 314 -3.85 -8.23 10.16
N SER A 315 -2.95 -7.39 10.69
CA SER A 315 -1.52 -7.74 10.81
C SER A 315 -1.30 -8.93 11.72
N ARG A 316 -2.07 -9.03 12.81
CA ARG A 316 -2.02 -10.15 13.75
C ARG A 316 -2.53 -11.43 13.11
N SER A 317 -3.70 -11.41 12.46
CA SER A 317 -4.23 -12.60 11.78
C SER A 317 -3.31 -13.09 10.65
N LEU A 318 -2.67 -12.17 9.92
CA LEU A 318 -1.66 -12.55 8.92
C LEU A 318 -0.41 -13.16 9.57
N LEU A 319 0.05 -12.62 10.70
CA LEU A 319 1.18 -13.19 11.44
C LEU A 319 0.87 -14.59 11.99
N GLU A 320 -0.32 -14.78 12.55
CA GLU A 320 -0.78 -16.10 13.05
C GLU A 320 -0.83 -17.12 11.89
N ALA A 321 -1.38 -16.74 10.74
CA ALA A 321 -1.38 -17.60 9.55
C ALA A 321 0.04 -17.94 9.04
N MET A 322 0.99 -17.01 9.16
CA MET A 322 2.40 -17.28 8.83
C MET A 322 3.06 -18.27 9.80
N ILE A 323 2.70 -18.20 11.08
CA ILE A 323 3.19 -19.12 12.12
C ILE A 323 2.61 -20.52 11.90
N ASP A 324 1.33 -20.60 11.56
CA ASP A 324 0.65 -21.86 11.23
C ASP A 324 1.27 -22.53 9.99
N ASP A 325 1.51 -21.78 8.90
CA ASP A 325 2.17 -22.28 7.68
C ASP A 325 3.60 -22.78 7.95
N ALA A 326 4.29 -22.17 8.91
CA ALA A 326 5.61 -22.61 9.35
C ALA A 326 5.57 -23.86 10.26
N GLY A 327 4.39 -24.45 10.50
CA GLY A 327 4.22 -25.65 11.33
C GLY A 327 4.39 -25.39 12.83
N CYS A 328 4.05 -24.17 13.28
CA CYS A 328 4.17 -23.74 14.68
C CYS A 328 2.83 -23.30 15.27
N SER A 329 1.73 -23.98 14.92
CA SER A 329 0.36 -23.61 15.34
C SER A 329 0.11 -23.68 16.85
N ASP A 330 1.04 -24.24 17.62
CA ASP A 330 1.07 -24.26 19.07
C ASP A 330 1.65 -22.98 19.69
N ALA A 331 2.38 -22.17 18.92
CA ALA A 331 3.05 -20.97 19.39
C ALA A 331 2.23 -19.71 19.07
N ARG A 332 2.07 -18.82 20.07
CA ARG A 332 1.48 -17.49 19.83
C ARG A 332 2.57 -16.50 19.41
N PRO A 333 2.22 -15.40 18.74
CA PRO A 333 3.18 -14.34 18.43
C PRO A 333 4.00 -13.86 19.64
N GLU A 334 3.39 -13.75 20.82
CA GLU A 334 4.05 -13.35 22.06
C GLU A 334 5.07 -14.39 22.57
N ASP A 335 4.88 -15.67 22.26
CA ASP A 335 5.82 -16.73 22.64
C ASP A 335 7.11 -16.60 21.79
N ILE A 336 6.95 -16.22 20.51
CA ILE A 336 8.04 -16.04 19.54
C ILE A 336 8.77 -14.70 19.72
N PHE A 337 8.04 -13.59 19.83
CA PHE A 337 8.60 -12.23 19.82
C PHE A 337 8.63 -11.57 21.20
N GLY A 338 7.89 -12.11 22.17
CA GLY A 338 7.61 -11.38 23.41
C GLY A 338 6.67 -10.19 23.19
N SER A 339 6.26 -9.57 24.29
CA SER A 339 5.51 -8.32 24.27
C SER A 339 6.43 -7.11 24.23
N ALA A 340 5.96 -6.04 23.62
CA ALA A 340 6.61 -4.74 23.64
C ALA A 340 6.67 -4.18 25.07
N SER A 341 7.57 -3.21 25.29
CA SER A 341 7.52 -2.42 26.53
C SER A 341 6.14 -1.76 26.65
N VAL A 342 5.61 -1.66 27.87
CA VAL A 342 4.39 -0.89 28.18
C VAL A 342 4.45 0.51 27.56
N ASP A 343 5.66 1.05 27.43
CA ASP A 343 5.91 2.38 26.88
C ASP A 343 5.64 2.53 25.37
N MET A 344 5.52 1.44 24.63
CA MET A 344 5.33 1.45 23.18
C MET A 344 3.85 1.22 22.77
N VAL A 345 2.98 0.94 23.74
CA VAL A 345 1.56 0.64 23.54
C VAL A 345 0.72 1.80 24.07
N GLU A 346 0.13 2.60 23.18
CA GLU A 346 -0.65 3.79 23.57
C GLU A 346 -1.97 3.43 24.29
N GLN A 347 -2.54 2.24 24.05
CA GLN A 347 -3.94 1.93 24.40
C GLN A 347 -4.24 0.47 24.76
N SER A 348 -3.34 -0.29 25.40
CA SER A 348 -3.84 -1.51 26.05
C SER A 348 -4.78 -1.09 27.19
N ARG A 349 -6.07 -1.40 27.04
CA ARG A 349 -7.09 -1.15 28.09
C ARG A 349 -6.72 -1.87 29.40
N ASP A 350 -5.89 -2.91 29.30
CA ASP A 350 -5.38 -3.72 30.39
C ASP A 350 -3.92 -3.43 30.75
N VAL A 351 -3.48 -2.16 30.75
CA VAL A 351 -2.26 -1.85 31.53
C VAL A 351 -2.59 -2.09 33.01
N HIS A 352 -2.24 -3.26 33.50
CA HIS A 352 -2.39 -3.62 34.91
C HIS A 352 -1.79 -2.52 35.79
N ALA A 353 -2.43 -2.20 36.90
CA ALA A 353 -1.94 -1.23 37.87
C ALA A 353 -0.48 -1.48 38.30
N SER A 354 0.00 -2.73 38.17
CA SER A 354 1.40 -3.12 38.39
C SER A 354 2.43 -2.35 37.56
N ALA A 355 2.10 -1.89 36.35
CA ALA A 355 3.05 -1.15 35.50
C ALA A 355 3.40 0.23 36.08
N TYR A 356 2.53 0.81 36.91
CA TYR A 356 2.72 2.13 37.52
C TYR A 356 3.17 2.06 38.98
N LYS A 357 3.29 0.85 39.56
CA LYS A 357 3.72 0.68 40.95
C LYS A 357 5.17 1.12 41.14
N ALA A 358 5.48 1.49 42.37
CA ALA A 358 6.86 1.68 42.81
C ALA A 358 7.72 0.44 42.47
N GLY A 359 8.89 0.67 41.89
CA GLY A 359 9.82 -0.36 41.42
C GLY A 359 9.60 -0.85 39.99
N SER A 360 8.58 -0.40 39.28
CA SER A 360 8.37 -0.78 37.88
C SER A 360 9.39 -0.18 36.93
N ASP A 361 9.62 -0.82 35.77
CA ASP A 361 10.50 -0.32 34.71
C ASP A 361 10.09 1.08 34.24
N LEU A 362 8.78 1.32 34.12
CA LEU A 362 8.21 2.61 33.75
C LEU A 362 8.54 3.68 34.80
N GLN A 363 8.35 3.37 36.09
CA GLN A 363 8.67 4.29 37.18
C GLN A 363 10.17 4.64 37.20
N MET A 364 11.03 3.63 37.09
CA MET A 364 12.48 3.83 37.03
C MET A 364 12.88 4.71 35.84
N ARG A 365 12.24 4.54 34.69
CA ARG A 365 12.50 5.34 33.50
C ARG A 365 12.11 6.81 33.72
N TYR A 366 10.95 7.07 34.31
CA TYR A 366 10.51 8.43 34.65
C TYR A 366 11.51 9.10 35.60
N LYS A 367 11.95 8.40 36.66
CA LYS A 367 12.97 8.90 37.59
C LYS A 367 14.29 9.24 36.89
N ARG A 368 14.79 8.34 36.04
CA ARG A 368 16.03 8.57 35.26
C ARG A 368 15.92 9.77 34.33
N LEU A 369 14.79 9.95 33.66
CA LEU A 369 14.58 11.10 32.79
C LEU A 369 14.47 12.39 33.60
N ALA A 370 13.70 12.41 34.69
CA ALA A 370 13.53 13.59 35.54
C ALA A 370 14.87 14.06 36.14
N ALA A 371 15.77 13.14 36.47
CA ALA A 371 17.11 13.48 36.95
C ALA A 371 18.01 14.12 35.88
N ARG A 372 17.78 13.82 34.58
CA ARG A 372 18.61 14.25 33.45
C ARG A 372 18.02 15.41 32.66
N ASP A 373 16.72 15.65 32.78
CA ASP A 373 15.99 16.63 32.00
C ASP A 373 15.18 17.58 32.90
N PRO A 374 15.70 18.80 33.15
CA PRO A 374 15.01 19.81 33.95
C PRO A 374 13.62 20.19 33.42
N SER A 375 13.43 20.14 32.09
CA SER A 375 12.14 20.49 31.47
C SER A 375 11.08 19.41 31.75
N PHE A 376 11.48 18.14 31.78
CA PHE A 376 10.58 17.04 32.18
C PHE A 376 10.30 17.04 33.68
N ALA A 377 11.30 17.33 34.53
CA ALA A 377 11.09 17.49 35.96
C ALA A 377 10.06 18.60 36.27
N ARG A 378 10.14 19.74 35.55
CA ARG A 378 9.16 20.82 35.63
C ARG A 378 7.77 20.37 35.17
N TYR A 379 7.68 19.57 34.11
CA TYR A 379 6.40 19.02 33.66
C TYR A 379 5.74 18.17 34.76
N LEU A 380 6.51 17.30 35.44
CA LEU A 380 5.99 16.49 36.55
C LEU A 380 5.52 17.36 37.72
N SER A 381 6.30 18.39 38.09
CA SER A 381 5.94 19.28 39.21
C SER A 381 4.70 20.13 38.92
N VAL A 382 4.57 20.65 37.69
CA VAL A 382 3.40 21.45 37.28
C VAL A 382 2.12 20.61 37.26
N ASN A 383 2.24 19.32 36.99
CA ASN A 383 1.11 18.39 36.91
C ASN A 383 0.89 17.58 38.21
N ASP A 384 1.60 17.92 39.29
CA ASP A 384 1.51 17.26 40.61
C ASP A 384 1.66 15.72 40.54
N VAL A 385 2.61 15.25 39.73
CA VAL A 385 2.86 13.81 39.56
C VAL A 385 3.91 13.35 40.56
N ASP A 386 3.46 12.65 41.61
CA ASP A 386 4.35 11.88 42.48
C ASP A 386 4.78 10.57 41.78
N LEU A 387 6.08 10.44 41.51
CA LEU A 387 6.65 9.27 40.87
C LEU A 387 6.58 8.01 41.76
N GLU A 388 6.50 8.14 43.09
CA GLU A 388 6.37 7.00 44.00
C GLU A 388 4.93 6.49 44.12
N ALA A 389 3.95 7.30 43.71
CA ALA A 389 2.52 7.03 43.85
C ALA A 389 1.75 7.13 42.52
N MET A 390 2.41 6.86 41.38
CA MET A 390 1.75 6.94 40.06
C MET A 390 0.57 5.97 39.90
N ASP A 391 0.54 4.86 40.65
CA ASP A 391 -0.56 3.89 40.64
C ASP A 391 -1.79 4.37 41.42
N THR A 392 -1.62 5.31 42.36
CA THR A 392 -2.70 5.90 43.16
C THR A 392 -3.39 7.07 42.46
N LEU A 393 -2.84 7.57 41.35
CA LEU A 393 -3.47 8.63 40.55
C LEU A 393 -4.84 8.16 40.00
N PRO A 394 -5.86 9.06 39.97
CA PRO A 394 -7.13 8.76 39.31
C PRO A 394 -6.92 8.31 37.86
N SER A 395 -7.73 7.34 37.41
CA SER A 395 -7.54 6.71 36.09
C SER A 395 -7.53 7.71 34.93
N SER A 396 -8.38 8.74 34.98
CA SER A 396 -8.46 9.81 33.97
C SER A 396 -7.20 10.69 33.95
N VAL A 397 -6.70 11.06 35.12
CA VAL A 397 -5.48 11.87 35.31
C VAL A 397 -4.25 11.08 34.87
N ARG A 398 -4.14 9.83 35.29
CA ARG A 398 -3.08 8.92 34.86
C ARG A 398 -3.09 8.74 33.35
N ALA A 399 -4.27 8.67 32.72
CA ALA A 399 -4.38 8.58 31.27
C ALA A 399 -3.90 9.85 30.57
N SER A 400 -4.33 11.04 31.02
CA SER A 400 -4.04 12.31 30.34
C SER A 400 -2.61 12.82 30.57
N ILE A 401 -2.00 12.53 31.72
CA ILE A 401 -0.70 13.08 32.14
C ILE A 401 0.42 12.04 32.00
N VAL A 402 0.21 10.81 32.50
CA VAL A 402 1.27 9.79 32.52
C VAL A 402 1.25 8.93 31.27
N ARG A 403 0.12 8.25 30.99
CA ARG A 403 0.02 7.32 29.86
C ARG A 403 0.25 8.04 28.52
N LYS A 404 -0.34 9.23 28.34
CA LYS A 404 -0.21 10.05 27.13
C LYS A 404 1.25 10.31 26.73
N VAL A 405 2.14 10.55 27.70
CA VAL A 405 3.53 10.94 27.42
C VAL A 405 4.51 9.77 27.48
N THR A 406 4.05 8.56 27.83
CA THR A 406 4.95 7.44 28.15
C THR A 406 5.87 7.08 26.98
N SER A 407 5.35 7.02 25.75
CA SER A 407 6.15 6.75 24.56
C SER A 407 7.18 7.86 24.25
N ILE A 408 6.85 9.11 24.58
CA ILE A 408 7.77 10.25 24.47
C ILE A 408 8.89 10.09 25.50
N VAL A 409 8.54 9.78 26.75
CA VAL A 409 9.49 9.54 27.84
C VAL A 409 10.44 8.39 27.53
N ALA A 410 9.95 7.28 26.96
CA ALA A 410 10.79 6.16 26.53
C ALA A 410 11.78 6.52 25.45
N THR A 411 11.33 7.19 24.40
CA THR A 411 12.23 7.68 23.35
C THR A 411 13.26 8.66 23.92
N ARG A 412 12.81 9.63 24.72
CA ARG A 412 13.65 10.69 25.25
C ARG A 412 14.67 10.18 26.27
N GLU A 413 14.29 9.36 27.25
CA GLU A 413 15.24 8.76 28.21
C GLU A 413 16.30 7.92 27.50
N THR A 414 15.88 7.23 26.44
CA THR A 414 16.75 6.30 25.73
C THR A 414 17.80 7.03 24.89
N PHE A 415 17.38 8.05 24.14
CA PHE A 415 18.23 8.70 23.14
C PHE A 415 18.85 10.02 23.59
N ARG A 416 18.32 10.68 24.63
CA ARG A 416 18.89 11.91 25.19
C ARG A 416 20.18 11.56 25.94
N SER A 417 21.28 12.14 25.50
CA SER A 417 22.56 12.05 26.19
C SER A 417 22.61 12.96 27.42
N GLU A 418 23.50 12.67 28.36
CA GLU A 418 23.75 13.57 29.50
C GLU A 418 24.43 14.86 29.02
N GLU A 419 24.10 16.01 29.63
CA GLU A 419 24.80 17.27 29.35
C GLU A 419 26.26 17.18 29.80
N GLN A 420 27.18 17.40 28.88
CA GLN A 420 28.61 17.51 29.11
C GLN A 420 29.03 18.98 28.96
N SER A 421 29.83 19.44 29.92
CA SER A 421 30.49 20.75 29.86
C SER A 421 31.68 20.65 28.90
N ILE A 422 31.55 21.19 27.68
CA ILE A 422 32.62 21.21 26.70
C ILE A 422 32.87 22.67 26.30
N GLY A 423 34.06 23.19 26.63
CA GLY A 423 34.51 24.53 26.22
C GLY A 423 33.65 25.68 26.77
N GLY A 424 33.22 25.62 28.02
CA GLY A 424 32.42 26.68 28.66
C GLY A 424 30.93 26.71 28.29
N GLY A 425 30.47 25.80 27.43
CA GLY A 425 29.06 25.58 27.10
C GLY A 425 28.57 24.19 27.51
N LYS A 426 27.26 24.07 27.78
CA LYS A 426 26.59 22.78 28.00
C LYS A 426 26.18 22.19 26.63
N ARG A 427 26.68 21.00 26.29
CA ARG A 427 26.24 20.25 25.10
C ARG A 427 25.83 18.84 25.49
N LEU A 428 24.82 18.28 24.84
CA LEU A 428 24.46 16.87 25.04
C LEU A 428 25.62 15.97 24.59
N GLY A 429 26.03 15.03 25.44
CA GLY A 429 27.12 14.09 25.19
C GLY A 429 26.79 13.01 24.15
N ARG A 430 27.56 11.93 24.12
CA ARG A 430 27.31 10.79 23.20
C ARG A 430 26.18 9.91 23.72
N SER A 431 25.21 9.59 22.87
CA SER A 431 24.11 8.68 23.22
C SER A 431 24.66 7.27 23.51
N ARG A 432 23.89 6.44 24.24
CA ARG A 432 24.24 5.03 24.51
C ARG A 432 24.54 4.31 23.18
N LYS A 433 25.47 3.34 23.19
CA LYS A 433 25.72 2.48 22.01
C LYS A 433 24.52 1.54 21.84
N ASN A 434 23.83 1.62 20.69
CA ASN A 434 22.76 0.72 20.24
C ASN A 434 21.55 0.52 21.19
N PRO A 435 20.98 1.55 21.83
CA PRO A 435 19.74 1.35 22.56
C PRO A 435 18.59 1.12 21.58
N ASN A 436 17.82 0.04 21.78
CA ASN A 436 16.63 -0.24 20.97
C ASN A 436 15.38 -0.40 21.86
N ILE A 437 14.38 0.44 21.58
CA ILE A 437 13.05 0.42 22.21
C ILE A 437 11.99 -0.30 21.35
N TYR A 438 12.33 -0.59 20.10
CA TYR A 438 11.48 -1.23 19.10
C TYR A 438 11.68 -2.75 19.16
N TYR A 439 10.90 -3.43 19.99
CA TYR A 439 10.88 -4.89 20.08
C TYR A 439 9.51 -5.37 20.57
N GLY A 440 9.27 -6.67 20.44
CA GLY A 440 8.00 -7.29 20.78
C GLY A 440 6.99 -7.18 19.65
N VAL A 441 5.98 -8.06 19.70
CA VAL A 441 4.99 -8.19 18.64
C VAL A 441 4.27 -6.88 18.36
N GLU A 442 3.82 -6.16 19.39
CA GLU A 442 3.03 -4.93 19.24
C GLU A 442 3.83 -3.81 18.54
N ALA A 443 5.11 -3.66 18.87
CA ALA A 443 5.98 -2.69 18.22
C ALA A 443 6.22 -3.05 16.75
N MET A 444 6.43 -4.33 16.44
CA MET A 444 6.61 -4.75 15.06
C MET A 444 5.35 -4.60 14.22
N LEU A 445 4.17 -4.93 14.75
CA LEU A 445 2.88 -4.70 14.08
C LEU A 445 2.65 -3.19 13.86
N ALA A 446 3.01 -2.36 14.84
CA ALA A 446 2.98 -0.90 14.71
C ALA A 446 3.95 -0.37 13.65
N ILE A 447 5.11 -0.99 13.49
CA ILE A 447 6.12 -0.57 12.50
C ILE A 447 5.67 -0.84 11.06
N VAL A 448 4.99 -1.96 10.82
CA VAL A 448 4.56 -2.36 9.47
C VAL A 448 3.19 -1.82 9.07
N GLU A 449 2.39 -1.38 10.04
CA GLU A 449 1.15 -0.61 9.81
C GLU A 449 0.16 -1.32 8.88
N GLY A 450 -0.02 -2.63 9.04
CA GLY A 450 -0.91 -3.41 8.17
C GLY A 450 -0.45 -3.56 6.73
N ASN A 451 0.77 -3.16 6.37
CA ASN A 451 1.33 -3.43 5.06
C ASN A 451 1.81 -4.90 4.98
N PRO A 452 1.14 -5.77 4.21
CA PRO A 452 1.44 -7.20 4.20
C PRO A 452 2.85 -7.50 3.66
N ARG A 453 3.35 -6.71 2.70
CA ARG A 453 4.71 -6.91 2.16
C ARG A 453 5.77 -6.69 3.24
N TRP A 454 5.63 -5.63 4.03
CA TRP A 454 6.58 -5.34 5.12
C TRP A 454 6.43 -6.33 6.27
N LEU A 455 5.20 -6.72 6.64
CA LEU A 455 4.97 -7.76 7.65
C LEU A 455 5.66 -9.07 7.26
N ILE A 456 5.37 -9.60 6.07
CA ILE A 456 5.94 -10.87 5.61
C ILE A 456 7.47 -10.79 5.54
N GLY A 457 8.02 -9.68 5.01
CA GLY A 457 9.45 -9.46 4.88
C GLY A 457 10.19 -9.32 6.21
N LEU A 458 9.55 -8.73 7.22
CA LEU A 458 10.12 -8.55 8.56
C LEU A 458 10.00 -9.83 9.41
N MET A 459 8.82 -10.44 9.41
CA MET A 459 8.48 -11.55 10.31
C MET A 459 8.95 -12.90 9.81
N GLY A 460 8.88 -13.16 8.50
CA GLY A 460 9.20 -14.46 7.91
C GLY A 460 10.58 -15.00 8.31
N PRO A 461 11.68 -14.22 8.18
CA PRO A 461 13.00 -14.66 8.63
C PRO A 461 13.08 -14.97 10.14
N LEU A 462 12.35 -14.22 10.96
CA LEU A 462 12.34 -14.41 12.41
C LEU A 462 11.55 -15.66 12.83
N ILE A 463 10.43 -15.94 12.14
CA ILE A 463 9.65 -17.17 12.34
C ILE A 463 10.49 -18.38 11.95
N ARG A 464 11.19 -18.35 10.81
CA ARG A 464 12.09 -19.46 10.41
C ARG A 464 13.16 -19.74 11.47
N ARG A 465 13.77 -18.69 12.02
CA ARG A 465 14.70 -18.84 13.13
C ARG A 465 14.05 -19.49 14.36
N TYR A 466 12.84 -19.10 14.71
CA TYR A 466 12.10 -19.72 15.81
C TYR A 466 11.81 -21.20 15.55
N VAL A 467 11.45 -21.57 14.31
CA VAL A 467 11.23 -22.98 13.91
C VAL A 467 12.49 -23.82 14.13
N GLU A 468 13.65 -23.27 13.78
CA GLU A 468 14.97 -23.93 13.92
C GLU A 468 15.40 -24.05 15.39
N ASP A 469 15.36 -22.93 16.14
CA ASP A 469 15.92 -22.84 17.48
C ASP A 469 14.91 -23.26 18.58
N ARG A 470 13.60 -23.24 18.29
CA ARG A 470 12.47 -23.36 19.24
C ARG A 470 12.61 -22.48 20.48
N ARG A 471 13.25 -21.32 20.31
CA ARG A 471 13.51 -20.33 21.36
C ARG A 471 12.98 -18.98 20.93
N ARG A 472 12.41 -18.24 21.89
CA ARG A 472 11.99 -16.85 21.70
C ARG A 472 13.12 -16.05 21.04
N VAL A 473 12.76 -15.27 20.01
CA VAL A 473 13.68 -14.43 19.26
C VAL A 473 14.23 -13.33 20.18
N PRO A 474 15.55 -13.24 20.39
CA PRO A 474 16.14 -12.21 21.27
C PRO A 474 15.84 -10.79 20.80
N ARG A 475 15.71 -9.85 21.73
CA ARG A 475 15.42 -8.43 21.43
C ARG A 475 16.45 -7.81 20.50
N GLU A 476 17.74 -8.18 20.59
CA GLU A 476 18.77 -7.66 19.69
C GLU A 476 18.59 -8.18 18.26
N THR A 477 18.10 -9.41 18.10
CA THR A 477 17.83 -10.00 16.77
C THR A 477 16.63 -9.32 16.13
N GLN A 478 15.57 -9.06 16.90
CA GLN A 478 14.40 -8.30 16.47
C GLN A 478 14.78 -6.89 16.02
N ALA A 479 15.57 -6.20 16.86
CA ALA A 479 16.14 -4.89 16.60
C ALA A 479 16.92 -4.83 15.28
N PHE A 480 17.77 -5.83 15.02
CA PHE A 480 18.54 -5.93 13.79
C PHE A 480 17.67 -6.15 12.56
N ALA A 481 16.63 -6.99 12.67
CA ALA A 481 15.68 -7.25 11.59
C ALA A 481 14.88 -5.98 11.22
N ILE A 482 14.40 -5.24 12.22
CA ILE A 482 13.72 -3.95 12.04
C ILE A 482 14.64 -2.95 11.32
N SER A 483 15.89 -2.81 11.80
CA SER A 483 16.87 -1.93 11.17
C SER A 483 17.13 -2.32 9.70
N THR A 484 17.28 -3.61 9.43
CA THR A 484 17.47 -4.14 8.07
C THR A 484 16.29 -3.82 7.16
N ALA A 485 15.05 -3.98 7.66
CA ALA A 485 13.84 -3.62 6.92
C ALA A 485 13.79 -2.11 6.62
N ALA A 486 14.08 -1.27 7.62
CA ALA A 486 14.11 0.18 7.45
C ALA A 486 15.21 0.63 6.47
N HIS A 487 16.40 0.01 6.51
CA HIS A 487 17.47 0.27 5.55
C HIS A 487 17.09 -0.10 4.12
N ARG A 488 16.45 -1.27 3.91
CA ARG A 488 15.91 -1.67 2.60
C ARG A 488 14.87 -0.67 2.11
N PHE A 489 14.00 -0.18 3.00
CA PHE A 489 13.00 0.81 2.64
C PHE A 489 13.64 2.15 2.24
N ARG A 490 14.59 2.66 3.03
CA ARG A 490 15.36 3.86 2.69
C ARG A 490 16.11 3.71 1.36
N ALA A 491 16.67 2.54 1.06
CA ALA A 491 17.34 2.28 -0.20
C ALA A 491 16.38 2.39 -1.41
N LEU A 492 15.15 1.90 -1.29
CA LEU A 492 14.10 2.10 -2.30
C LEU A 492 13.75 3.58 -2.48
N LEU A 493 13.67 4.36 -1.40
CA LEU A 493 13.39 5.79 -1.48
C LEU A 493 14.51 6.60 -2.15
N LYS A 494 15.77 6.13 -2.08
CA LYS A 494 16.90 6.75 -2.78
C LYS A 494 16.79 6.67 -4.30
N THR A 495 16.06 5.69 -4.84
CA THR A 495 15.92 5.54 -6.30
C THR A 495 14.84 6.45 -6.88
N ILE A 496 14.10 7.18 -6.04
CA ILE A 496 13.06 8.10 -6.49
C ILE A 496 13.69 9.48 -6.74
N PRO A 497 13.70 9.96 -8.00
CA PRO A 497 14.32 11.24 -8.34
C PRO A 497 13.55 12.41 -7.74
N TYR A 498 14.29 13.42 -7.28
CA TYR A 498 13.78 14.74 -6.92
C TYR A 498 14.84 15.77 -7.31
N VAL A 499 14.44 16.77 -8.09
CA VAL A 499 15.28 17.91 -8.46
C VAL A 499 14.68 19.14 -7.79
N PRO A 500 15.39 19.81 -6.86
CA PRO A 500 14.88 21.03 -6.24
C PRO A 500 14.80 22.16 -7.26
N ASP A 501 13.64 22.78 -7.40
CA ASP A 501 13.51 24.03 -8.15
C ASP A 501 14.27 25.14 -7.42
N GLY A 502 15.18 25.81 -8.12
CA GLY A 502 16.07 26.84 -7.55
C GLY A 502 15.38 28.10 -7.01
N SER A 503 14.05 28.09 -6.87
CA SER A 503 13.19 29.18 -6.39
C SER A 503 13.09 29.27 -4.87
N ASN A 504 13.47 28.23 -4.13
CA ASN A 504 13.53 28.31 -2.67
C ASN A 504 14.86 28.95 -2.23
N THR A 505 14.77 29.87 -1.26
CA THR A 505 15.90 30.46 -0.48
C THR A 505 16.73 29.42 0.29
N PHE A 506 16.49 28.14 0.04
CA PHE A 506 17.26 26.96 0.44
C PHE A 506 18.61 26.85 -0.33
N ARG A 507 19.33 27.97 -0.50
CA ARG A 507 20.74 28.01 -0.90
C ARG A 507 21.46 28.74 0.23
N GLN A 508 22.42 28.19 0.96
CA GLN A 508 23.63 27.51 0.51
C GLN A 508 24.15 26.57 1.62
N ARG A 509 24.34 25.28 1.30
CA ARG A 509 25.44 24.36 1.73
C ARG A 509 25.09 22.88 1.97
N GLN A 510 23.83 22.43 2.03
CA GLN A 510 23.58 20.99 2.31
C GLN A 510 22.50 20.24 1.51
N VAL A 511 21.67 20.90 0.69
CA VAL A 511 20.54 20.22 0.00
C VAL A 511 20.59 20.33 -1.53
N THR A 512 21.63 20.93 -2.10
CA THR A 512 21.76 21.18 -3.56
C THR A 512 22.04 19.93 -4.42
N SER A 513 21.86 18.71 -3.91
CA SER A 513 22.13 17.48 -4.67
C SER A 513 21.42 16.21 -4.17
N ARG A 514 20.42 16.29 -3.29
CA ARG A 514 19.93 15.09 -2.59
C ARG A 514 18.44 14.82 -2.86
N GLY A 515 18.15 13.60 -3.31
CA GLY A 515 16.81 13.13 -3.72
C GLY A 515 15.80 13.02 -2.58
N LEU A 516 14.64 12.40 -2.82
CA LEU A 516 13.50 12.33 -1.89
C LEU A 516 13.88 11.98 -0.44
N LEU A 517 14.83 11.06 -0.25
CA LEU A 517 15.26 10.64 1.08
C LEU A 517 15.82 11.79 1.93
N SER A 518 16.53 12.78 1.36
CA SER A 518 17.05 13.88 2.19
C SER A 518 15.97 14.81 2.69
N LEU A 519 14.88 14.97 1.94
CA LEU A 519 13.71 15.71 2.41
C LEU A 519 13.10 14.99 3.63
N LEU A 520 12.94 13.67 3.53
CA LEU A 520 12.44 12.85 4.63
C LEU A 520 13.39 12.85 5.83
N ASP A 521 14.71 12.85 5.59
CA ASP A 521 15.73 12.96 6.65
C ASP A 521 15.61 14.30 7.38
N ALA A 522 15.44 15.42 6.66
CA ALA A 522 15.26 16.72 7.28
C ALA A 522 14.00 16.77 8.18
N ILE A 523 12.88 16.18 7.73
CA ILE A 523 11.65 16.09 8.53
C ILE A 523 11.88 15.21 9.77
N GLY A 524 12.47 14.03 9.58
CA GLY A 524 12.75 13.08 10.66
C GLY A 524 13.69 13.65 11.73
N ASP A 525 14.75 14.35 11.32
CA ASP A 525 15.70 14.99 12.22
C ASP A 525 15.07 16.14 13.03
N ARG A 526 14.13 16.88 12.43
CA ARG A 526 13.38 17.93 13.12
C ARG A 526 12.43 17.33 14.17
N PHE A 527 11.72 16.27 13.82
CA PHE A 527 10.91 15.51 14.78
C PHE A 527 11.77 14.95 15.93
N PHE A 528 12.95 14.41 15.62
CA PHE A 528 13.87 13.92 16.63
C PHE A 528 14.31 15.05 17.57
N ARG A 529 14.62 16.24 17.03
CA ARG A 529 14.99 17.41 17.82
C ARG A 529 13.87 17.80 18.80
N HIS A 530 12.63 17.87 18.34
CA HIS A 530 11.49 18.22 19.19
C HIS A 530 11.23 17.21 20.32
N ILE A 531 11.54 15.93 20.09
CA ILE A 531 11.35 14.88 21.10
C ILE A 531 12.52 14.79 22.06
N VAL A 532 13.76 14.88 21.57
CA VAL A 532 14.95 14.47 22.34
C VAL A 532 15.77 15.66 22.82
N ILE A 533 15.80 16.76 22.04
CA ILE A 533 16.73 17.87 22.25
C ILE A 533 16.03 19.06 22.91
N ASP A 534 14.94 19.54 22.32
CA ASP A 534 14.18 20.71 22.78
C ASP A 534 13.53 20.48 24.16
N ASP A 535 12.99 21.53 24.78
CA ASP A 535 12.26 21.42 26.05
C ASP A 535 11.11 20.40 25.94
N PHE A 536 10.93 19.61 27.00
CA PHE A 536 9.92 18.58 27.07
C PHE A 536 8.51 19.15 26.82
N THR A 537 7.79 18.53 25.89
CA THR A 537 6.39 18.81 25.61
C THR A 537 5.60 17.50 25.63
N PRO A 538 4.41 17.48 26.26
CA PRO A 538 3.51 16.33 26.22
C PRO A 538 2.82 16.17 24.84
N ASP A 539 2.97 17.14 23.93
CA ASP A 539 2.36 17.14 22.60
C ASP A 539 3.33 17.64 21.50
N PRO A 540 4.35 16.85 21.17
CA PRO A 540 5.39 17.19 20.20
C PRO A 540 4.84 17.17 18.78
N VAL A 541 5.44 17.98 17.90
CA VAL A 541 5.12 17.97 16.47
C VAL A 541 5.75 16.73 15.83
N LEU A 542 4.92 15.79 15.37
CA LEU A 542 5.33 14.55 14.69
C LEU A 542 4.49 14.27 13.43
N SER A 543 3.75 15.28 12.98
CA SER A 543 3.00 15.27 11.73
C SER A 543 3.08 16.67 11.10
N PHE A 544 2.81 16.77 9.81
CA PHE A 544 2.98 18.01 9.06
C PHE A 544 1.88 18.21 8.02
N THR A 545 1.50 19.47 7.80
CA THR A 545 0.63 19.88 6.68
C THR A 545 1.48 20.31 5.50
N ILE A 546 1.10 19.93 4.28
CA ILE A 546 1.67 20.51 3.07
C ILE A 546 1.01 21.87 2.83
N ASP A 547 1.66 22.93 3.30
CA ASP A 547 1.10 24.28 3.26
C ASP A 547 1.25 24.97 1.89
N ALA A 548 0.58 26.13 1.75
CA ALA A 548 0.47 26.85 0.49
C ALA A 548 1.81 27.28 -0.14
N ASN A 549 2.85 27.40 0.69
CA ASN A 549 4.18 27.88 0.29
C ASN A 549 5.09 26.75 -0.23
N THR A 550 4.57 25.52 -0.32
CA THR A 550 5.31 24.37 -0.86
C THR A 550 5.38 24.46 -2.39
N SER A 551 6.57 24.29 -2.98
CA SER A 551 6.75 24.30 -4.44
C SER A 551 6.16 23.05 -5.12
N GLU A 552 5.79 23.17 -6.40
CA GLU A 552 5.21 22.05 -7.17
C GLU A 552 6.16 20.84 -7.26
N ALA A 553 7.47 21.03 -7.50
CA ALA A 553 8.42 19.92 -7.48
C ALA A 553 8.48 19.20 -6.12
N MET A 554 8.29 19.92 -5.01
CA MET A 554 8.26 19.31 -3.68
C MET A 554 6.94 18.56 -3.44
N ILE A 555 5.82 19.10 -3.94
CA ILE A 555 4.52 18.42 -3.94
C ILE A 555 4.62 17.10 -4.71
N GLU A 556 5.19 17.11 -5.92
CA GLU A 556 5.40 15.91 -6.72
C GLU A 556 6.27 14.87 -5.98
N ALA A 557 7.36 15.31 -5.36
CA ALA A 557 8.24 14.44 -4.58
C ALA A 557 7.53 13.83 -3.36
N LEU A 558 6.75 14.62 -2.62
CA LEU A 558 5.96 14.15 -1.50
C LEU A 558 4.85 13.19 -1.95
N GLY A 559 4.25 13.44 -3.12
CA GLY A 559 3.33 12.51 -3.76
C GLY A 559 3.98 11.16 -4.07
N LYS A 560 5.21 11.15 -4.59
CA LYS A 560 6.00 9.92 -4.77
C LYS A 560 6.34 9.24 -3.44
N ALA A 561 6.63 10.00 -2.38
CA ALA A 561 6.78 9.45 -1.03
C ALA A 561 5.49 8.80 -0.51
N LEU A 562 4.34 9.41 -0.75
CA LEU A 562 3.03 8.85 -0.40
C LEU A 562 2.78 7.53 -1.14
N ASN A 563 3.06 7.47 -2.45
CA ASN A 563 2.95 6.25 -3.25
C ASN A 563 3.87 5.13 -2.75
N ALA A 564 5.07 5.48 -2.30
CA ALA A 564 6.00 4.54 -1.70
C ALA A 564 5.61 4.09 -0.27
N GLY A 565 4.67 4.77 0.37
CA GLY A 565 4.28 4.56 1.77
C GLY A 565 5.29 5.15 2.77
N ALA A 566 6.13 6.10 2.36
CA ALA A 566 7.08 6.76 3.24
C ALA A 566 6.40 7.74 4.20
N ILE A 567 5.33 8.37 3.71
CA ILE A 567 4.43 9.23 4.47
C ILE A 567 3.02 8.65 4.42
N ILE A 568 2.25 8.87 5.49
CA ILE A 568 0.89 8.37 5.65
C ILE A 568 -0.05 9.57 5.79
N LEU A 569 -1.13 9.58 5.00
CA LEU A 569 -2.20 10.58 5.11
C LEU A 569 -2.93 10.38 6.45
N VAL A 570 -3.06 11.47 7.20
CA VAL A 570 -3.85 11.53 8.43
C VAL A 570 -5.09 12.35 8.09
N PRO A 571 -6.26 11.72 7.87
CA PRO A 571 -7.46 12.45 7.52
C PRO A 571 -7.88 13.34 8.69
N ASP A 572 -8.19 14.59 8.40
CA ASP A 572 -9.01 15.40 9.28
C ASP A 572 -10.41 14.77 9.32
N SER A 573 -11.11 14.86 10.46
CA SER A 573 -12.46 14.32 10.60
C SER A 573 -13.36 14.84 9.46
N GLY A 574 -13.68 13.96 8.50
CA GLY A 574 -14.50 14.27 7.31
C GLY A 574 -13.76 14.46 5.98
N ALA A 575 -12.44 14.22 5.89
CA ALA A 575 -11.69 14.41 4.65
C ALA A 575 -11.96 13.32 3.58
N GLU A 576 -12.02 13.74 2.30
CA GLU A 576 -12.18 12.87 1.14
C GLU A 576 -11.03 11.86 0.99
N ALA A 577 -11.41 10.61 0.77
CA ALA A 577 -10.53 9.44 0.73
C ALA A 577 -9.55 9.40 -0.47
N ILE A 578 -9.75 10.28 -1.45
CA ILE A 578 -8.86 10.42 -2.60
C ILE A 578 -8.35 11.86 -2.61
N ALA A 579 -7.03 12.01 -2.44
CA ALA A 579 -6.37 13.30 -2.55
C ALA A 579 -6.11 13.62 -4.02
N SER A 580 -7.02 14.37 -4.66
CA SER A 580 -6.71 15.06 -5.92
C SER A 580 -5.50 15.99 -5.75
N SER A 581 -5.43 16.64 -4.59
CA SER A 581 -4.25 17.36 -4.13
C SER A 581 -3.82 16.90 -2.75
N ILE A 582 -2.51 16.75 -2.55
CA ILE A 582 -1.91 16.55 -1.23
C ILE A 582 -1.73 17.87 -0.47
N LYS A 583 -1.94 19.01 -1.14
CA LYS A 583 -1.85 20.35 -0.55
C LYS A 583 -2.96 20.56 0.48
N GLY A 584 -2.63 21.18 1.61
CA GLY A 584 -3.54 21.38 2.74
C GLY A 584 -3.83 20.12 3.54
N LYS A 585 -3.33 18.94 3.14
CA LYS A 585 -3.54 17.69 3.87
C LYS A 585 -2.43 17.44 4.89
N ARG A 586 -2.77 16.73 5.96
CA ARG A 586 -1.88 16.35 7.05
C ARG A 586 -1.26 14.98 6.82
N PHE A 587 0.04 14.88 7.05
CA PHE A 587 0.82 13.66 6.88
C PHE A 587 1.69 13.37 8.10
N ARG A 588 2.07 12.11 8.29
CA ARG A 588 3.16 11.71 9.19
C ARG A 588 4.15 10.81 8.45
N LEU A 589 5.35 10.68 9.00
CA LEU A 589 6.28 9.63 8.55
C LEU A 589 5.70 8.25 8.90
N SER A 590 5.93 7.26 8.03
CA SER A 590 5.67 5.86 8.35
C SER A 590 6.46 5.43 9.58
N TYR A 591 5.88 4.51 10.36
CA TYR A 591 6.53 3.99 11.55
C TYR A 591 7.76 3.13 11.24
N MET A 592 7.85 2.57 10.03
CA MET A 592 9.09 1.98 9.51
C MET A 592 10.24 3.00 9.48
N LEU A 593 10.00 4.20 8.95
CA LEU A 593 11.01 5.27 8.92
C LEU A 593 11.25 5.88 10.31
N ALA A 594 10.22 5.95 11.15
CA ALA A 594 10.34 6.44 12.53
C ALA A 594 11.47 5.74 13.31
N THR A 595 11.69 4.44 13.07
CA THR A 595 12.78 3.68 13.68
C THR A 595 14.17 4.17 13.28
N SER A 596 14.35 4.63 12.02
CA SER A 596 15.61 5.20 11.53
C SER A 596 15.89 6.57 12.14
N TYR A 597 14.83 7.33 12.43
CA TYR A 597 14.91 8.66 13.01
C TYR A 597 14.84 8.66 14.53
N ARG A 598 14.73 7.49 15.18
CA ARG A 598 14.62 7.33 16.63
C ARG A 598 13.41 8.08 17.20
N LEU A 599 12.27 7.96 16.54
CA LEU A 599 11.01 8.59 16.92
C LEU A 599 10.11 7.60 17.66
N PRO A 600 9.23 8.07 18.57
CA PRO A 600 8.21 7.21 19.14
C PRO A 600 7.23 6.76 18.05
N LEU A 601 6.62 5.58 18.24
CA LEU A 601 5.59 5.05 17.35
C LEU A 601 4.21 5.67 17.65
N LEU A 602 4.11 7.00 17.68
CA LEU A 602 2.88 7.71 18.06
C LEU A 602 2.52 8.79 17.03
N LEU A 603 1.25 9.17 16.98
CA LEU A 603 0.78 10.32 16.18
C LEU A 603 0.84 11.58 17.04
N GLY A 604 1.76 12.50 16.72
CA GLY A 604 1.90 13.77 17.44
C GLY A 604 1.15 14.91 16.79
N ARG A 605 1.30 16.11 17.37
CA ARG A 605 0.71 17.36 16.86
C ARG A 605 1.15 17.67 15.43
N GLU A 606 0.33 18.45 14.74
CA GLU A 606 0.59 18.97 13.42
C GLU A 606 1.48 20.22 13.44
N GLY A 607 2.37 20.34 12.46
CA GLY A 607 3.13 21.55 12.17
C GLY A 607 3.10 21.88 10.67
N SER A 608 3.47 23.11 10.30
CA SER A 608 3.63 23.48 8.89
C SER A 608 4.92 22.86 8.34
N LEU A 609 4.86 22.22 7.17
CA LEU A 609 6.03 21.68 6.49
C LEU A 609 7.08 22.77 6.25
N HIS A 610 6.67 23.94 5.77
CA HIS A 610 7.57 25.07 5.57
C HIS A 610 8.31 25.44 6.87
N ARG A 611 7.61 25.54 8.01
CA ARG A 611 8.24 25.84 9.31
C ARG A 611 9.17 24.73 9.81
N LEU A 612 8.89 23.47 9.50
CA LEU A 612 9.78 22.36 9.85
C LEU A 612 11.09 22.42 9.04
N LEU A 613 11.02 22.90 7.78
CA LEU A 613 12.17 22.97 6.89
C LEU A 613 12.98 24.27 7.05
N VAL A 614 12.35 25.39 7.41
CA VAL A 614 13.03 26.68 7.63
C VAL A 614 13.72 26.71 8.99
N ASP A 615 15.02 27.00 8.98
CA ASP A 615 15.85 27.06 10.17
C ASP A 615 16.03 28.50 10.67
N GLU A 616 15.25 28.92 11.67
CA GLU A 616 15.47 30.23 12.31
C GLU A 616 16.65 30.23 13.30
N ARG A 617 17.26 29.08 13.62
CA ARG A 617 18.29 28.96 14.68
C ARG A 617 19.61 28.35 14.22
N ASN A 618 20.00 28.59 12.96
CA ASN A 618 21.36 28.28 12.52
C ASN A 618 22.36 29.27 13.12
N ASN A 619 22.81 28.99 14.35
CA ASN A 619 24.19 29.23 14.72
C ASN A 619 24.87 27.85 14.73
N PRO A 620 25.93 27.61 13.92
CA PRO A 620 26.46 26.27 13.73
C PRO A 620 27.15 25.85 15.01
N THR A 621 26.53 24.94 15.74
CA THR A 621 27.25 24.13 16.71
C THR A 621 27.64 22.86 15.96
N PRO A 622 28.89 22.69 15.50
CA PRO A 622 29.28 21.48 14.80
C PRO A 622 29.20 20.32 15.81
N LEU A 623 28.21 19.44 15.63
CA LEU A 623 28.21 18.10 16.17
C LEU A 623 29.01 17.27 15.18
N PHE A 624 30.21 16.86 15.61
CA PHE A 624 31.25 16.13 14.88
C PHE A 624 32.14 17.01 13.98
N ARG A 625 33.35 17.32 14.48
CA ARG A 625 34.52 17.50 13.63
C ARG A 625 34.99 16.10 13.26
N ASP A 626 35.13 15.85 11.96
CA ASP A 626 35.93 14.74 11.48
C ASP A 626 37.39 15.02 11.88
N ASP A 627 37.91 14.23 12.81
CA ASP A 627 39.35 14.09 12.99
C ASP A 627 39.79 12.84 12.22
N ILE A 628 40.94 12.99 11.57
CA ILE A 628 41.67 12.12 10.63
C ILE A 628 41.69 10.64 11.01
#